data_AF-A0A6A3G3U6-F1
#
_entry.id   AF-A0A6A3G3U6-F1
#
_cell.length_a   1.000
_cell.length_b   1.000
_cell.length_c   1.000
_cell.angle_alpha   90.00
_cell.angle_beta   90.00
_cell.angle_gamma   90.00
#
_symmetry.space_group_name_H-M   'P 1'
#
loop_
_entity.id
_entity.type
_entity.pdbx_description
1 polymer ?
#
loop_
_entity_poly.entity_id
_entity_poly.type
_entity_poly.pdbx_seq_one_letter_code
_entity_poly.pdbx_strand_id
1 'polypeptide(L)'
;MTGPTRGENNVISADEQELSLADLAEAVPALEKMHARLKGGKRQLGKRRSGDKFQLSPSMFVVFAQRYRAARNAHKGVDYQRLSTTKNFKDCNGHAEELRAKEPELKVFLNKALAEQREIDEGKPMKNIEALKEEVARLDVQHEEDVAKRKQLEVDIEQREEQHSVTISKLKESYEVEIGKLQS
;
A
#
# COMPACT_ATOMS: atom_id res chain seq x y z
N MET A 1 -0.94 33.60 -29.15
CA MET A 1 -1.80 33.21 -28.02
C MET A 1 -1.32 31.86 -27.51
N THR A 2 -0.32 31.88 -26.64
CA THR A 2 0.28 30.72 -25.97
C THR A 2 -0.59 30.39 -24.76
N GLY A 3 -1.29 29.26 -24.81
CA GLY A 3 -2.08 28.77 -23.68
C GLY A 3 -1.17 28.17 -22.58
N PRO A 4 -1.58 28.20 -21.30
CA PRO A 4 -0.75 27.73 -20.21
C PRO A 4 -0.71 26.20 -20.18
N THR A 5 0.50 25.64 -20.11
CA THR A 5 0.77 24.24 -19.79
C THR A 5 0.23 23.92 -18.40
N ARG A 6 -0.80 23.07 -18.37
CA ARG A 6 -1.36 22.48 -17.14
C ARG A 6 -0.27 21.70 -16.44
N GLY A 7 0.20 22.22 -15.31
CA GLY A 7 1.11 21.53 -14.42
C GLY A 7 0.47 20.23 -13.95
N GLU A 8 1.09 19.12 -14.34
CA GLU A 8 0.84 17.80 -13.79
C GLU A 8 1.35 17.80 -12.35
N ASN A 9 0.51 18.25 -11.42
CA ASN A 9 0.69 17.92 -10.01
C ASN A 9 0.38 16.43 -9.86
N ASN A 10 1.39 15.59 -10.12
CA ASN A 10 1.41 14.21 -9.66
C ASN A 10 1.30 14.27 -8.13
N VAL A 11 0.09 14.09 -7.62
CA VAL A 11 -0.15 13.78 -6.22
C VAL A 11 0.39 12.37 -6.02
N ILE A 12 1.69 12.26 -5.79
CA ILE A 12 2.33 11.04 -5.35
C ILE A 12 1.69 10.75 -3.98
N SER A 13 0.94 9.65 -3.88
CA SER A 13 0.42 9.17 -2.61
C SER A 13 1.58 9.11 -1.61
N ALA A 14 1.38 9.55 -0.36
CA ALA A 14 2.44 9.56 0.65
C ALA A 14 3.10 8.17 0.86
N ASP A 15 2.39 7.11 0.47
CA ASP A 15 2.84 5.71 0.51
C ASP A 15 3.86 5.34 -0.59
N GLU A 16 3.98 6.13 -1.66
CA GLU A 16 4.93 5.92 -2.77
C GLU A 16 6.20 6.79 -2.65
N GLN A 17 6.25 7.69 -1.66
CA GLN A 17 7.37 8.59 -1.50
C GLN A 17 8.60 7.82 -1.01
N GLU A 18 9.63 7.74 -1.86
CA GLU A 18 10.86 7.05 -1.50
C GLU A 18 11.58 7.78 -0.36
N LEU A 19 11.92 7.04 0.69
CA LEU A 19 12.75 7.55 1.78
C LEU A 19 14.04 8.17 1.23
N SER A 20 14.38 9.35 1.75
CA SER A 20 15.67 9.99 1.46
C SER A 20 16.81 9.07 1.94
N LEU A 21 18.02 9.24 1.41
CA LEU A 21 19.17 8.42 1.86
C LEU A 21 19.46 8.59 3.36
N ALA A 22 19.22 9.78 3.90
CA ALA A 22 19.36 10.07 5.33
C ALA A 22 18.28 9.36 6.15
N ASP A 23 17.01 9.50 5.76
CA ASP A 23 15.90 8.82 6.43
C ASP A 23 16.03 7.29 6.34
N LEU A 24 16.50 6.77 5.21
CA LEU A 24 16.76 5.34 5.04
C LEU A 24 17.92 4.86 5.93
N ALA A 25 18.92 5.71 6.18
CA ALA A 25 20.01 5.38 7.10
C ALA A 25 19.55 5.26 8.55
N GLU A 26 18.52 6.03 8.93
CA GLU A 26 17.86 5.99 10.24
C GLU A 26 16.81 4.86 10.34
N ALA A 27 16.05 4.63 9.28
CA ALA A 27 14.95 3.66 9.23
C ALA A 27 15.43 2.20 9.38
N VAL A 28 16.58 1.83 8.80
CA VAL A 28 17.12 0.46 8.90
C VAL A 28 17.42 0.05 10.35
N PRO A 29 18.21 0.80 11.15
CA PRO A 29 18.40 0.46 12.56
C PRO A 29 17.12 0.64 13.40
N ALA A 30 16.23 1.56 13.03
CA ALA A 30 14.91 1.68 13.67
C ALA A 30 14.07 0.39 13.50
N LEU A 31 14.09 -0.21 12.30
CA LEU A 31 13.41 -1.47 12.01
C LEU A 31 13.96 -2.62 12.87
N GLU A 32 15.29 -2.70 13.04
CA GLU A 32 15.93 -3.67 13.94
C GLU A 32 15.49 -3.50 15.39
N LYS A 33 15.47 -2.26 15.90
CA LYS A 33 14.98 -1.93 17.25
C LYS A 33 13.50 -2.30 17.42
N MET A 34 12.66 -1.95 16.46
CA MET A 34 11.22 -2.27 16.46
C MET A 34 11.00 -3.78 16.55
N HIS A 35 11.73 -4.58 15.76
CA HIS A 35 11.64 -6.04 15.83
C HIS A 35 12.18 -6.61 17.15
N ALA A 36 13.25 -6.05 17.72
CA ALA A 36 13.74 -6.46 19.02
C ALA A 36 12.69 -6.25 20.13
N ARG A 37 11.99 -5.10 20.11
CA ARG A 37 10.86 -4.81 21.03
C ARG A 37 9.74 -5.85 20.89
N LEU A 38 9.34 -6.14 19.65
CA LEU A 38 8.31 -7.15 19.36
C LEU A 38 8.70 -8.56 19.80
N LYS A 39 9.98 -8.92 19.74
CA LYS A 39 10.50 -10.22 20.20
C LYS A 39 10.56 -10.35 21.72
N GLY A 40 10.81 -9.24 22.42
CA GLY A 40 10.90 -9.16 23.88
C GLY A 40 9.54 -9.29 24.59
N GLY A 41 8.46 -8.88 23.94
CA GLY A 41 7.10 -9.21 24.36
C GLY A 41 6.71 -10.58 23.82
N LYS A 42 6.60 -11.62 24.66
CA LYS A 42 6.30 -13.00 24.27
C LYS A 42 4.95 -13.21 23.58
N ARG A 43 4.75 -12.66 22.39
CA ARG A 43 3.68 -13.07 21.47
C ARG A 43 4.32 -13.94 20.41
N GLN A 44 4.06 -15.24 20.50
CA GLN A 44 4.27 -16.12 19.37
C GLN A 44 3.38 -15.58 18.24
N LEU A 45 3.97 -14.85 17.29
CA LEU A 45 3.35 -14.63 15.98
C LEU A 45 2.94 -16.02 15.51
N GLY A 46 1.64 -16.24 15.31
CA GLY A 46 1.06 -17.58 15.16
C GLY A 46 1.81 -18.45 14.16
N LYS A 47 1.65 -19.78 14.27
CA LYS A 47 2.30 -20.72 13.33
C LYS A 47 2.02 -20.26 11.90
N ARG A 48 3.09 -20.10 11.10
CA ARG A 48 2.97 -19.81 9.67
C ARG A 48 2.01 -20.82 9.04
N ARG A 49 0.99 -20.33 8.34
CA ARG A 49 0.14 -21.22 7.54
C ARG A 49 1.02 -21.76 6.42
N SER A 50 0.96 -23.07 6.16
CA SER A 50 1.78 -23.76 5.16
C SER A 50 1.58 -23.27 3.71
N GLY A 51 0.61 -22.37 3.47
CA GLY A 51 0.32 -21.78 2.18
C GLY A 51 1.17 -20.56 1.78
N ASP A 52 1.86 -19.89 2.72
CA ASP A 52 2.56 -18.63 2.44
C ASP A 52 4.07 -18.84 2.26
N LYS A 53 4.44 -19.50 1.16
CA LYS A 53 5.81 -19.96 0.88
C LYS A 53 6.83 -18.82 0.78
N PHE A 54 6.42 -17.63 0.34
CA PHE A 54 7.30 -16.47 0.16
C PHE A 54 7.18 -15.44 1.30
N GLN A 55 6.56 -15.82 2.42
CA GLN A 55 6.42 -14.92 3.56
C GLN A 55 7.77 -14.62 4.22
N LEU A 56 8.19 -13.36 4.17
CA LEU A 56 9.43 -12.95 4.81
C LEU A 56 9.24 -12.88 6.34
N SER A 57 10.22 -13.41 7.08
CA SER A 57 10.25 -13.23 8.54
C SER A 57 10.75 -11.82 8.90
N PRO A 58 10.49 -11.32 10.12
CA PRO A 58 11.05 -10.04 10.58
C PRO A 58 12.57 -9.95 10.38
N SER A 59 13.31 -11.02 10.65
CA SER A 59 14.76 -11.08 10.41
C SER A 59 15.15 -11.01 8.93
N MET A 60 14.32 -11.56 8.03
CA MET A 60 14.56 -11.47 6.59
C MET A 60 14.32 -10.04 6.09
N PHE A 61 13.30 -9.35 6.61
CA PHE A 61 13.07 -7.93 6.29
C PHE A 61 14.25 -7.04 6.69
N VAL A 62 14.92 -7.30 7.82
CA VAL A 62 16.15 -6.58 8.20
C VAL A 62 17.26 -6.76 7.16
N VAL A 63 17.52 -8.01 6.74
CA VAL A 63 18.53 -8.29 5.71
C VAL A 63 18.16 -7.62 4.38
N PHE A 64 16.88 -7.66 4.02
CA PHE A 64 16.38 -7.01 2.82
C PHE A 64 16.59 -5.48 2.91
N ALA A 65 16.24 -4.86 4.04
CA ALA A 65 16.45 -3.43 4.30
C ALA A 65 17.91 -3.01 4.15
N GLN A 66 18.84 -3.79 4.70
CA GLN A 66 20.28 -3.53 4.58
C GLN A 66 20.74 -3.58 3.12
N ARG A 67 20.25 -4.54 2.33
CA ARG A 67 20.57 -4.67 0.91
C ARG A 67 19.96 -3.55 0.08
N TYR A 68 18.71 -3.18 0.39
CA TYR A 68 18.03 -2.05 -0.21
C TYR A 68 18.79 -0.74 0.03
N ARG A 69 19.19 -0.47 1.27
CA ARG A 69 20.04 0.68 1.60
C ARG A 69 21.38 0.67 0.87
N ALA A 70 22.05 -0.47 0.81
CA ALA A 70 23.34 -0.58 0.10
C ALA A 70 23.19 -0.28 -1.41
N ALA A 71 22.12 -0.79 -2.04
CA ALA A 71 21.81 -0.51 -3.44
C ALA A 71 21.51 0.97 -3.67
N ARG A 72 20.66 1.59 -2.82
CA ARG A 72 20.35 3.02 -2.85
C ARG A 72 21.60 3.90 -2.69
N ASN A 73 22.48 3.58 -1.75
CA ASN A 73 23.76 4.28 -1.56
C ASN A 73 24.70 4.17 -2.77
N ALA A 74 24.59 3.07 -3.53
CA ALA A 74 25.35 2.87 -4.76
C ALA A 74 24.66 3.45 -6.00
N HIS A 75 23.51 4.12 -5.84
CA HIS A 75 22.65 4.60 -6.93
C HIS A 75 22.28 3.49 -7.93
N LYS A 76 22.00 2.29 -7.42
CA LYS A 76 21.65 1.09 -8.20
C LYS A 76 20.37 0.46 -7.67
N GLY A 77 19.73 -0.36 -8.52
CA GLY A 77 18.63 -1.23 -8.08
C GLY A 77 19.13 -2.38 -7.21
N VAL A 78 18.23 -2.97 -6.43
CA VAL A 78 18.55 -4.18 -5.64
C VAL A 78 18.76 -5.35 -6.61
N ASP A 79 19.87 -6.06 -6.42
CA ASP A 79 20.14 -7.31 -7.14
C ASP A 79 19.33 -8.46 -6.50
N TYR A 80 18.07 -8.55 -6.93
CA TYR A 80 17.10 -9.53 -6.43
C TYR A 80 17.51 -10.97 -6.69
N GLN A 81 18.21 -11.23 -7.80
CA GLN A 81 18.65 -12.56 -8.17
C GLN A 81 19.78 -13.05 -7.27
N ARG A 82 20.72 -12.16 -6.95
CA ARG A 82 21.73 -12.48 -5.95
C ARG A 82 21.13 -12.54 -4.54
N LEU A 83 20.14 -11.72 -4.21
CA LEU A 83 19.51 -11.74 -2.90
C LEU A 83 18.75 -13.04 -2.63
N SER A 84 18.01 -13.53 -3.62
CA SER A 84 17.18 -14.73 -3.54
C SER A 84 17.97 -16.03 -3.35
N THR A 85 19.22 -16.06 -3.80
CA THR A 85 20.12 -17.21 -3.64
C THR A 85 20.83 -17.24 -2.28
N THR A 86 20.69 -16.19 -1.46
CA THR A 86 21.34 -16.17 -0.15
C THR A 86 20.66 -17.10 0.86
N LYS A 87 21.43 -17.58 1.85
CA LYS A 87 20.95 -18.47 2.91
C LYS A 87 19.77 -17.95 3.74
N ASN A 88 19.49 -16.64 3.68
CA ASN A 88 18.41 -15.99 4.41
C ASN A 88 17.07 -16.09 3.66
N PHE A 89 17.09 -16.30 2.33
CA PHE A 89 15.92 -16.32 1.46
C PHE A 89 15.77 -17.66 0.74
N LYS A 90 15.98 -18.77 1.47
CA LYS A 90 15.92 -20.13 0.89
C LYS A 90 14.63 -20.40 0.13
N ASP A 91 13.51 -19.94 0.67
CA ASP A 91 12.18 -20.15 0.08
C ASP A 91 11.98 -19.33 -1.21
N CYS A 92 12.78 -18.28 -1.43
CA CYS A 92 12.75 -17.48 -2.65
C CYS A 92 13.82 -17.91 -3.67
N ASN A 93 14.57 -18.99 -3.44
CA ASN A 93 15.65 -19.39 -4.35
C ASN A 93 15.11 -19.69 -5.75
N GLY A 94 15.65 -19.03 -6.78
CA GLY A 94 15.14 -19.08 -8.16
C GLY A 94 13.88 -18.22 -8.42
N HIS A 95 13.32 -17.58 -7.38
CA HIS A 95 12.12 -16.75 -7.43
C HIS A 95 12.44 -15.30 -7.05
N ALA A 96 13.34 -14.66 -7.82
CA ALA A 96 13.75 -13.27 -7.57
C ALA A 96 12.61 -12.25 -7.68
N GLU A 97 11.64 -12.52 -8.55
CA GLU A 97 10.47 -11.64 -8.75
C GLU A 97 9.56 -11.57 -7.51
N GLU A 98 9.42 -12.66 -6.76
CA GLU A 98 8.68 -12.68 -5.49
C GLU A 98 9.35 -11.76 -4.46
N LEU A 99 10.68 -11.75 -4.43
CA LEU A 99 11.47 -10.88 -3.58
C LEU A 99 11.34 -9.41 -3.99
N ARG A 100 11.30 -9.13 -5.31
CA ARG A 100 11.03 -7.79 -5.85
C ARG A 100 9.62 -7.31 -5.47
N ALA A 101 8.62 -8.19 -5.55
CA ALA A 101 7.24 -7.88 -5.17
C ALA A 101 7.08 -7.54 -3.67
N LYS A 102 8.05 -7.92 -2.83
CA LYS A 102 8.11 -7.56 -1.39
C LYS A 102 8.75 -6.20 -1.11
N GLU A 103 9.30 -5.51 -2.11
CA GLU A 103 9.91 -4.18 -1.93
C GLU A 103 8.90 -3.12 -1.40
N PRO A 104 7.66 -3.02 -1.92
CA PRO A 104 6.68 -2.07 -1.37
C PRO A 104 6.36 -2.35 0.10
N GLU A 105 6.21 -3.63 0.47
CA GLU A 105 5.99 -4.04 1.86
C GLU A 105 7.17 -3.65 2.76
N LEU A 106 8.41 -3.83 2.27
CA LEU A 106 9.62 -3.36 2.95
C LEU A 106 9.61 -1.84 3.18
N LYS A 107 9.23 -1.05 2.16
CA LYS A 107 9.16 0.42 2.26
C LYS A 107 8.17 0.86 3.34
N VAL A 108 6.99 0.24 3.40
CA VAL A 108 5.99 0.49 4.45
C VAL A 108 6.56 0.21 5.84
N PHE A 109 7.26 -0.92 6.01
CA PHE A 109 7.90 -1.24 7.29
C PHE A 109 8.99 -0.24 7.70
N LEU A 110 9.78 0.26 6.75
CA LEU A 110 10.81 1.27 7.01
C LEU A 110 10.20 2.61 7.43
N ASN A 111 9.19 3.10 6.71
CA ASN A 111 8.47 4.33 7.06
C ASN A 111 7.86 4.23 8.47
N LYS A 112 7.19 3.11 8.76
CA LYS A 112 6.59 2.86 10.07
C LYS A 112 7.63 2.81 11.19
N ALA A 113 8.72 2.07 10.98
CA ALA A 113 9.77 1.94 11.98
C ALA A 113 10.45 3.29 12.26
N LEU A 114 10.68 4.10 11.23
CA LEU A 114 11.23 5.45 11.35
C LEU A 114 10.30 6.36 12.15
N ALA A 115 9.02 6.41 11.80
CA ALA A 115 8.03 7.22 12.52
C ALA A 115 7.95 6.84 14.00
N GLU A 116 7.84 5.54 14.29
CA GLU A 116 7.79 5.03 15.68
C GLU A 116 9.09 5.37 16.44
N GLN A 117 10.25 5.27 15.80
CA GLN A 117 11.52 5.60 16.45
C GLN A 117 11.64 7.10 16.75
N ARG A 118 11.18 7.97 15.83
CA ARG A 118 11.16 9.42 16.06
C ARG A 118 10.21 9.81 17.18
N GLU A 119 9.04 9.18 17.27
CA GLU A 119 8.14 9.38 18.42
C GLU A 119 8.81 8.99 19.74
N ILE A 120 9.52 7.86 19.77
CA ILE A 120 10.27 7.42 20.94
C ILE A 120 11.38 8.41 21.30
N ASP A 121 12.14 8.91 20.31
CA ASP A 121 13.25 9.84 20.52
C ASP A 121 12.75 11.24 20.96
N GLU A 122 11.55 11.64 20.53
CA GLU A 122 10.82 12.82 21.05
C GLU A 122 10.30 12.61 22.49
N GLY A 123 10.48 11.42 23.07
CA GLY A 123 10.00 11.08 24.41
C GLY A 123 8.50 10.86 24.47
N LYS A 124 7.81 10.71 23.33
CA LYS A 124 6.39 10.34 23.32
C LYS A 124 6.28 8.89 23.83
N PRO A 125 5.59 8.64 24.95
CA PRO A 125 5.37 7.28 25.40
C PRO A 125 4.55 6.53 24.35
N MET A 126 4.86 5.25 24.12
CA MET A 126 3.98 4.36 23.35
C MET A 126 2.54 4.58 23.82
N LYS A 127 1.62 4.79 22.87
CA LYS A 127 0.18 4.98 23.16
C LYS A 127 -0.25 3.92 24.16
N ASN A 128 -0.80 4.36 25.29
CA ASN A 128 -1.33 3.44 26.28
C ASN A 128 -2.56 2.70 25.71
N ILE A 129 -3.01 1.65 26.39
CA ILE A 129 -4.12 0.82 25.91
C ILE A 129 -5.40 1.65 25.69
N GLU A 130 -5.64 2.68 26.49
CA GLU A 130 -6.82 3.55 26.36
C GLU A 130 -6.77 4.41 25.11
N ALA A 131 -5.65 5.07 24.84
CA ALA A 131 -5.43 5.86 23.63
C ALA A 131 -5.57 5.00 22.36
N LEU A 132 -5.10 3.76 22.40
CA LEU A 132 -5.28 2.81 21.30
C LEU A 132 -6.74 2.39 21.12
N LYS A 133 -7.48 2.16 22.22
CA LYS A 133 -8.92 1.83 22.14
C LYS A 133 -9.73 2.97 21.55
N GLU A 134 -9.42 4.21 21.92
CA GLU A 134 -10.10 5.39 21.38
C GLU A 134 -9.82 5.57 19.88
N GLU A 135 -8.58 5.37 19.46
CA GLU A 135 -8.20 5.42 18.04
C GLU A 135 -8.90 4.32 17.23
N VAL A 136 -8.94 3.09 17.73
CA VAL A 136 -9.68 1.99 17.09
C VAL A 136 -11.16 2.33 16.97
N ALA A 137 -11.80 2.84 18.03
CA ALA A 137 -13.21 3.22 18.00
C ALA A 137 -13.50 4.32 16.95
N ARG A 138 -12.61 5.31 16.83
CA ARG A 138 -12.74 6.35 15.77
C ARG A 138 -12.58 5.76 14.37
N LEU A 139 -11.63 4.86 14.18
CA LEU A 139 -11.40 4.20 12.90
C LEU A 139 -12.58 3.30 12.51
N ASP A 140 -13.21 2.61 13.46
CA ASP A 140 -14.39 1.78 13.23
C ASP A 140 -15.58 2.63 12.74
N VAL A 141 -15.85 3.77 13.40
CA VAL A 141 -16.90 4.71 12.96
C VAL A 141 -16.61 5.24 11.55
N GLN A 142 -15.37 5.66 11.27
CA GLN A 142 -14.99 6.12 9.94
C GLN A 142 -15.18 5.04 8.87
N HIS A 143 -14.81 3.80 9.19
CA HIS A 143 -14.98 2.66 8.28
C HIS A 143 -16.46 2.41 7.97
N GLU A 144 -17.33 2.46 8.97
CA GLU A 144 -18.78 2.32 8.78
C GLU A 144 -19.35 3.40 7.87
N GLU A 145 -18.94 4.66 8.07
CA GLU A 145 -19.33 5.78 7.21
C GLU A 145 -18.88 5.57 5.75
N ASP A 146 -17.64 5.13 5.56
CA ASP A 146 -17.10 4.91 4.21
C ASP A 146 -17.77 3.73 3.50
N VAL A 147 -18.11 2.67 4.25
CA VAL A 147 -18.92 1.56 3.73
C VAL A 147 -20.32 2.03 3.34
N ALA A 148 -20.95 2.88 4.15
CA ALA A 148 -22.26 3.44 3.82
C ALA A 148 -22.22 4.32 2.56
N LYS A 149 -21.22 5.20 2.44
CA LYS A 149 -21.01 6.02 1.24
C LYS A 149 -20.80 5.18 -0.02
N ARG A 150 -20.00 4.12 0.08
CA ARG A 150 -19.77 3.19 -1.05
C ARG A 150 -21.06 2.50 -1.49
N LYS A 151 -21.87 2.01 -0.55
CA LYS A 151 -23.18 1.40 -0.85
C LYS A 151 -24.12 2.39 -1.54
N GLN A 152 -24.16 3.63 -1.08
CA GLN A 152 -24.99 4.66 -1.71
C GLN A 152 -24.52 4.95 -3.14
N LEU A 153 -23.22 5.12 -3.36
CA LEU A 153 -22.65 5.33 -4.69
C LEU A 153 -22.97 4.19 -5.66
N GLU A 154 -22.96 2.94 -5.19
CA GLU A 154 -23.30 1.78 -6.00
C GLU A 154 -24.76 1.83 -6.47
N VAL A 155 -25.70 2.17 -5.58
CA VAL A 155 -27.12 2.38 -5.92
C VAL A 155 -27.30 3.54 -6.91
N ASP A 156 -26.60 4.66 -6.70
CA ASP A 156 -26.70 5.83 -7.57
C ASP A 156 -26.18 5.53 -8.99
N ILE A 157 -25.11 4.72 -9.09
CA ILE A 157 -24.56 4.26 -10.38
C ILE A 157 -25.59 3.36 -11.08
N GLU A 158 -26.16 2.38 -10.40
CA GLU A 158 -27.15 1.46 -10.96
C GLU A 158 -28.38 2.20 -11.51
N GLN A 159 -28.93 3.14 -10.73
CA GLN A 159 -30.05 3.98 -11.17
C GLN A 159 -29.69 4.82 -12.40
N ARG A 160 -28.47 5.35 -12.45
CA ARG A 160 -28.01 6.15 -13.59
C ARG A 160 -27.86 5.29 -14.85
N GLU A 161 -27.33 4.08 -14.71
CA GLU A 161 -27.22 3.12 -15.81
C GLU A 161 -28.60 2.72 -16.36
N GLU A 162 -29.57 2.46 -15.48
CA GLU A 162 -30.96 2.21 -15.87
C GLU A 162 -31.58 3.40 -16.61
N GLN A 163 -31.43 4.62 -16.08
CA GLN A 163 -31.92 5.83 -16.73
C GLN A 163 -31.32 6.01 -18.12
N HIS A 164 -29.99 5.85 -18.23
CA HIS A 164 -29.29 5.94 -19.51
C HIS A 164 -29.79 4.89 -20.50
N SER A 165 -30.00 3.64 -20.04
CA SER A 165 -30.55 2.54 -20.86
C SER A 165 -31.93 2.87 -21.43
N VAL A 166 -32.83 3.42 -20.60
CA VAL A 166 -34.16 3.85 -21.02
C VAL A 166 -34.08 5.00 -22.03
N THR A 167 -33.23 6.00 -21.80
CA THR A 167 -33.05 7.13 -22.73
C THR A 167 -32.52 6.66 -24.08
N ILE A 168 -31.54 5.76 -24.10
CA ILE A 168 -30.99 5.18 -25.33
C ILE A 168 -32.07 4.41 -26.10
N SER A 169 -32.88 3.61 -25.41
CA SER A 169 -33.98 2.86 -26.03
C SER A 169 -35.02 3.79 -26.68
N LYS A 170 -35.44 4.85 -25.99
CA LYS A 170 -36.38 5.84 -26.53
C LYS A 170 -35.82 6.59 -27.73
N LEU A 171 -34.55 6.98 -27.68
CA LEU A 171 -33.87 7.61 -28.82
C LEU A 171 -33.85 6.68 -30.03
N LYS A 172 -33.53 5.40 -29.81
CA LYS A 172 -33.51 4.39 -30.87
C LYS A 172 -34.88 4.22 -31.53
N GLU A 173 -35.94 4.08 -30.75
CA GLU A 173 -37.31 4.00 -31.25
C GLU A 173 -37.70 5.25 -32.05
N SER A 174 -37.34 6.45 -31.56
CA SER A 174 -37.59 7.71 -32.26
C SER A 174 -36.90 7.76 -33.64
N TYR A 175 -35.63 7.34 -33.71
CA TYR A 175 -34.88 7.30 -34.97
C TYR A 175 -35.46 6.27 -35.95
N GLU A 176 -35.86 5.09 -35.47
CA GLU A 176 -36.49 4.06 -36.32
C GLU A 176 -37.81 4.57 -36.95
N VAL A 177 -38.65 5.27 -36.17
CA VAL A 177 -39.87 5.90 -36.67
C VAL A 177 -39.57 6.98 -37.71
N GLU A 178 -38.56 7.81 -37.48
CA GLU A 178 -38.20 8.91 -38.38
C GLU A 178 -37.62 8.39 -39.71
N ILE A 179 -36.78 7.35 -39.66
CA ILE A 179 -36.28 6.66 -40.86
C ILE A 179 -37.42 6.06 -41.68
N GLY A 180 -38.39 5.40 -41.03
CA GLY A 180 -39.54 4.81 -41.72
C GLY A 180 -40.40 5.84 -42.46
N LYS A 181 -40.55 7.06 -41.90
CA LYS A 181 -41.26 8.17 -42.56
C LYS A 181 -40.54 8.69 -43.80
N LEU A 182 -39.22 8.67 -43.82
CA LEU A 182 -38.41 9.15 -44.97
C LEU A 182 -38.35 8.15 -46.12
N GLN A 183 -38.66 6.88 -45.87
CA GLN A 183 -38.62 5.79 -46.86
C GLN A 183 -39.98 5.46 -47.48
N SER A 184 -41.07 6.08 -47.00
CA SER A 184 -42.43 5.99 -47.55
C SER A 184 -42.76 7.17 -48.45
#